data_AF-A0A955F0C7-F1
#
_entry.id   AF-A0A955F0C7-F1
#
_cell.length_a   1.000
_cell.length_b   1.000
_cell.length_c   1.000
_cell.angle_alpha   90.00
_cell.angle_beta   90.00
_cell.angle_gamma   90.00
#
_symmetry.space_group_name_H-M   'P 1'
#
loop_
_entity.id
_entity.type
_entity.pdbx_description
1 polymer ?
#
loop_
_entity_poly.entity_id
_entity_poly.type
_entity_poly.pdbx_seq_one_letter_code
_entity_poly.pdbx_strand_id
1 'polypeptide(L)'
;PDWAEAWHYLGVAQLEGGKRDEALKSFTKAASRDYAWPDLLNESPWSRLTAVAGQASSGGDLKEACRILEEHMLQNAPQAWRIWGLNNLGLLRRDYGSAQQRDGKTGDAKKSWVIARDAYLEAVKLIPKHPELTGTQKAGLLNDCGLMFHYHFDDKDTAMEYYEQGYEADPTHPDVCLNIGRIQMERGKLEEAERVLAGSVQRDDVAELLRRVRSMRK
;
A
#
# COMPACT_ATOMS: atom_id res chain seq x y z
N PRO A 1 26.71 20.45 7.44
CA PRO A 1 27.02 20.19 6.01
C PRO A 1 25.74 20.22 5.16
N ASP A 2 25.77 20.89 4.01
CA ASP A 2 24.62 21.02 3.09
C ASP A 2 24.52 19.89 2.06
N TRP A 3 25.34 18.85 2.22
CA TRP A 3 25.50 17.80 1.23
C TRP A 3 24.46 16.69 1.53
N ALA A 4 23.44 16.57 0.68
CA ALA A 4 22.34 15.62 0.84
C ALA A 4 22.84 14.17 0.93
N GLU A 5 23.79 13.81 0.07
CA GLU A 5 24.46 12.50 0.04
C GLU A 5 25.19 12.20 1.35
N ALA A 6 25.89 13.18 1.93
CA ALA A 6 26.62 12.97 3.18
C ALA A 6 25.68 12.59 4.33
N TRP A 7 24.50 13.22 4.39
CA TRP A 7 23.47 12.84 5.36
C TRP A 7 22.89 11.46 5.08
N HIS A 8 22.70 11.08 3.81
CA HIS A 8 22.26 9.74 3.45
C HIS A 8 23.27 8.68 3.88
N TYR A 9 24.55 8.81 3.50
CA TYR A 9 25.59 7.84 3.87
C TYR A 9 25.85 7.80 5.38
N LEU A 10 25.73 8.93 6.08
CA LEU A 10 25.75 8.94 7.54
C LEU A 10 24.59 8.12 8.11
N GLY A 11 23.38 8.27 7.56
CA GLY A 11 22.23 7.48 7.94
C GLY A 11 22.42 5.98 7.70
N VAL A 12 23.03 5.60 6.58
CA VAL A 12 23.39 4.19 6.28
C VAL A 12 24.36 3.65 7.33
N ALA A 13 25.46 4.35 7.60
CA ALA A 13 26.45 3.92 8.59
C ALA A 13 25.88 3.85 10.02
N GLN A 14 24.99 4.79 10.37
CA GLN A 14 24.27 4.76 11.65
C GLN A 14 23.35 3.55 11.75
N LEU A 15 22.64 3.20 10.68
CA LEU A 15 21.75 2.04 10.65
C LEU A 15 22.53 0.73 10.78
N GLU A 16 23.66 0.60 10.07
CA GLU A 16 24.57 -0.56 10.20
C GLU A 16 25.16 -0.66 11.62
N GLY A 17 25.41 0.48 12.28
CA GLY A 17 25.81 0.54 13.68
C GLY A 17 24.68 0.34 14.69
N GLY A 18 23.46 0.00 14.27
CA GLY A 18 22.30 -0.21 15.14
C GLY A 18 21.66 1.07 15.70
N LYS A 19 22.09 2.25 15.25
CA LYS A 19 21.61 3.56 15.72
C LYS A 19 20.42 4.05 14.89
N ARG A 20 19.31 3.31 14.95
CA ARG A 20 18.14 3.54 14.10
C ARG A 20 17.60 4.98 14.16
N ASP A 21 17.42 5.53 15.36
CA ASP A 21 16.82 6.87 15.50
C ASP A 21 17.72 7.99 14.98
N GLU A 22 19.04 7.81 15.09
CA GLU A 22 19.99 8.72 14.47
C GLU A 22 19.94 8.59 12.94
N ALA A 23 19.86 7.37 12.43
CA ALA A 23 19.74 7.11 11.00
C ALA A 23 18.47 7.76 10.41
N LEU A 24 17.32 7.63 11.07
CA LEU A 24 16.07 8.28 10.66
C LEU A 24 16.23 9.80 10.54
N LYS A 25 16.86 10.45 11.53
CA LYS A 25 17.13 11.90 11.50
C LYS A 25 18.05 12.26 10.33
N SER A 26 19.09 11.47 10.08
CA SER A 26 20.01 11.67 8.97
C SER A 26 19.32 11.51 7.61
N PHE A 27 18.49 10.48 7.44
CA PHE A 27 17.70 10.30 6.21
C PHE A 27 16.68 11.42 6.00
N THR A 28 15.97 11.87 7.05
CA THR A 28 15.05 13.02 6.93
C THR A 28 15.80 14.28 6.53
N LYS A 29 16.99 14.50 7.09
CA LYS A 29 17.81 15.65 6.74
C LYS A 29 18.34 15.56 5.31
N ALA A 30 18.63 14.37 4.80
CA ALA A 30 18.97 14.14 3.40
C ALA A 30 17.77 14.40 2.47
N ALA A 31 16.58 13.91 2.85
CA ALA A 31 15.34 14.09 2.10
C ALA A 31 14.85 15.54 2.03
N SER A 32 15.19 16.36 3.02
CA SER A 32 14.82 17.79 3.04
C SER A 32 15.71 18.68 2.17
N ARG A 33 16.67 18.12 1.43
CA ARG A 33 17.60 18.88 0.58
C ARG A 33 17.21 18.76 -0.88
N ASP A 34 17.41 19.85 -1.60
CA ASP A 34 17.31 19.86 -3.06
C ASP A 34 18.49 19.09 -3.64
N TYR A 35 18.24 17.82 -3.96
CA TYR A 35 19.20 16.91 -4.56
C TYR A 35 18.46 15.93 -5.47
N ALA A 36 18.95 15.79 -6.69
CA ALA A 36 18.41 14.85 -7.67
C ALA A 36 18.90 13.44 -7.33
N TRP A 37 18.17 12.75 -6.45
CA TRP A 37 18.45 11.36 -6.11
C TRP A 37 18.33 10.47 -7.36
N PRO A 38 19.32 9.62 -7.66
CA PRO A 38 19.16 8.57 -8.66
C PRO A 38 17.93 7.73 -8.34
N ASP A 39 17.16 7.37 -9.38
CA ASP A 39 15.95 6.55 -9.23
C ASP A 39 16.31 5.07 -9.05
N LEU A 40 17.06 4.79 -7.98
CA LEU A 40 17.52 3.47 -7.58
C LEU A 40 16.97 3.15 -6.20
N LEU A 41 16.29 2.00 -6.10
CA LEU A 41 15.50 1.56 -4.94
C LEU A 41 16.28 1.48 -3.61
N ASN A 42 17.60 1.65 -3.58
CA ASN A 42 18.41 1.62 -2.36
C ASN A 42 19.30 2.86 -2.13
N GLU A 43 19.21 3.86 -3.00
CA GLU A 43 20.11 5.02 -2.96
C GLU A 43 19.41 6.31 -2.53
N SER A 44 18.07 6.32 -2.41
CA SER A 44 17.33 7.48 -1.95
C SER A 44 17.04 7.43 -0.44
N PRO A 45 16.94 8.58 0.23
CA PRO A 45 16.53 8.62 1.64
C PRO A 45 15.10 8.10 1.83
N TRP A 46 14.19 8.28 0.87
CA TRP A 46 12.82 7.77 0.97
C TRP A 46 12.74 6.25 0.91
N SER A 47 13.57 5.61 0.08
CA SER A 47 13.62 4.15 0.03
C SER A 47 14.20 3.57 1.33
N ARG A 48 15.23 4.23 1.90
CA ARG A 48 15.77 3.86 3.22
C ARG A 48 14.75 4.02 4.34
N LEU A 49 14.01 5.14 4.38
CA LEU A 49 12.94 5.36 5.36
C LEU A 49 11.83 4.29 5.23
N THR A 50 11.45 3.95 4.01
CA THR A 50 10.47 2.89 3.74
C THR A 50 10.98 1.52 4.20
N ALA A 51 12.25 1.20 3.94
CA ALA A 51 12.86 -0.06 4.37
C ALA A 51 12.90 -0.17 5.91
N VAL A 52 13.27 0.91 6.61
CA VAL A 52 13.28 0.93 8.09
C VAL A 52 11.87 0.79 8.66
N ALA A 53 10.86 1.42 8.03
CA ALA A 53 9.45 1.21 8.40
C ALA A 53 9.02 -0.25 8.19
N GLY A 54 9.41 -0.87 7.07
CA GLY A 54 9.15 -2.28 6.78
C GLY A 54 9.80 -3.23 7.78
N GLN A 55 11.02 -2.93 8.23
CA GLN A 55 11.70 -3.68 9.30
C GLN A 55 10.96 -3.57 10.63
N ALA A 56 10.52 -2.36 11.02
CA ALA A 56 9.73 -2.16 12.23
C ALA A 56 8.40 -2.95 12.18
N SER A 57 7.71 -2.90 11.03
CA SER A 57 6.49 -3.68 10.78
C SER A 57 6.72 -5.19 10.90
N SER A 58 7.77 -5.70 10.26
CA SER A 58 8.14 -7.13 10.31
C SER A 58 8.53 -7.58 11.73
N GLY A 59 9.07 -6.66 12.54
CA GLY A 59 9.34 -6.87 13.96
C GLY A 59 8.10 -6.77 14.86
N GLY A 60 6.91 -6.51 14.30
CA GLY A 60 5.64 -6.38 15.01
C GLY A 60 5.34 -4.98 15.55
N ASP A 61 6.24 -4.01 15.38
CA ASP A 61 6.06 -2.64 15.84
C ASP A 61 5.40 -1.77 14.75
N LEU A 62 4.13 -2.07 14.50
CA LEU A 62 3.30 -1.35 13.52
C LEU A 62 3.13 0.14 13.86
N LYS A 63 3.12 0.47 15.15
CA LYS A 63 3.02 1.86 15.61
C LYS A 63 4.24 2.65 15.16
N GLU A 64 5.43 2.10 15.38
CA GLU A 64 6.67 2.73 14.96
C GLU A 64 6.81 2.77 13.44
N ALA A 65 6.40 1.71 12.74
CA ALA A 65 6.38 1.70 11.27
C ALA A 65 5.53 2.85 10.70
N CYS A 66 4.34 3.08 11.26
CA CYS A 66 3.49 4.22 10.89
C CYS A 66 4.18 5.55 11.17
N ARG A 67 4.76 5.71 12.37
CA ARG A 67 5.47 6.93 12.79
C ARG A 67 6.60 7.29 11.82
N ILE A 68 7.38 6.29 11.40
CA ILE A 68 8.48 6.49 10.45
C ILE A 68 7.97 7.10 9.13
N LEU A 69 6.91 6.56 8.56
CA LEU A 69 6.38 7.10 7.30
C LEU A 69 5.78 8.50 7.46
N GLU A 70 5.03 8.74 8.54
CA GLU A 70 4.34 10.01 8.79
C GLU A 70 5.30 11.16 9.11
N GLU A 71 6.28 10.91 9.98
CA GLU A 71 7.17 11.96 10.50
C GLU A 71 8.41 12.15 9.63
N HIS A 72 8.91 11.09 8.98
CA HIS A 72 10.19 11.14 8.29
C HIS A 72 10.06 11.07 6.77
N MET A 73 9.18 10.20 6.24
CA MET A 73 9.08 9.96 4.80
C MET A 73 8.16 11.00 4.11
N LEU A 74 6.92 11.12 4.56
CA LEU A 74 5.87 11.87 3.85
C LEU A 74 5.98 13.38 3.97
N GLN A 75 6.70 13.90 4.97
CA GLN A 75 6.89 15.34 5.17
C GLN A 75 7.64 16.00 4.01
N ASN A 76 8.56 15.27 3.39
CA ASN A 76 9.49 15.82 2.38
C ASN A 76 9.49 14.98 1.08
N ALA A 77 8.54 14.07 0.89
CA ALA A 77 8.51 13.22 -0.30
C ALA A 77 8.09 14.00 -1.55
N PRO A 78 8.94 14.07 -2.61
CA PRO A 78 8.50 14.56 -3.91
C PRO A 78 7.45 13.61 -4.46
N GLN A 79 6.64 14.07 -5.43
CA GLN A 79 5.49 13.30 -5.93
C GLN A 79 5.87 11.86 -6.33
N ALA A 80 7.02 11.67 -6.99
CA ALA A 80 7.58 10.37 -7.38
C ALA A 80 7.64 9.35 -6.22
N TRP A 81 8.01 9.79 -5.02
CA TRP A 81 8.10 8.92 -3.85
C TRP A 81 6.81 8.94 -3.02
N ARG A 82 6.09 10.07 -3.03
CA ARG A 82 4.90 10.30 -2.19
C ARG A 82 3.82 9.26 -2.43
N ILE A 83 3.57 8.86 -3.68
CA ILE A 83 2.54 7.86 -4.01
C ILE A 83 2.80 6.52 -3.32
N TRP A 84 4.05 6.04 -3.35
CA TRP A 84 4.44 4.79 -2.70
C TRP A 84 4.46 4.91 -1.17
N GLY A 85 4.90 6.05 -0.65
CA GLY A 85 4.85 6.35 0.78
C GLY A 85 3.43 6.32 1.34
N LEU A 86 2.49 6.92 0.61
CA LEU A 86 1.07 6.93 0.96
C LEU A 86 0.47 5.52 0.91
N ASN A 87 0.77 4.73 -0.13
CA ASN A 87 0.29 3.36 -0.22
C ASN A 87 0.80 2.50 0.94
N ASN A 88 2.09 2.62 1.27
CA ASN A 88 2.70 1.90 2.39
C ASN A 88 2.14 2.37 3.75
N LEU A 89 1.88 3.67 3.92
CA LEU A 89 1.21 4.17 5.12
C LEU A 89 -0.21 3.60 5.24
N GLY A 90 -0.95 3.56 4.13
CA GLY A 90 -2.27 2.93 4.04
C GLY A 90 -2.24 1.50 4.57
N LEU A 91 -1.29 0.70 4.07
CA LEU A 91 -1.11 -0.69 4.46
C LEU A 91 -0.80 -0.83 5.97
N LEU A 92 0.17 -0.08 6.45
CA LEU A 92 0.59 -0.13 7.85
C LEU A 92 -0.52 0.32 8.81
N ARG A 93 -1.25 1.39 8.46
CA ARG A 93 -2.35 1.91 9.27
C ARG A 93 -3.56 0.97 9.25
N ARG A 94 -3.83 0.30 8.14
CA ARG A 94 -4.85 -0.76 8.05
C ARG A 94 -4.53 -1.89 9.04
N ASP A 95 -3.31 -2.43 8.95
CA ASP A 95 -2.89 -3.56 9.76
C ASP A 95 -2.77 -3.20 11.24
N TYR A 96 -2.31 -1.98 11.55
CA TYR A 96 -2.28 -1.45 12.91
C TYR A 96 -3.69 -1.28 13.48
N GLY A 97 -4.64 -0.77 12.69
CA GLY A 97 -6.04 -0.69 13.09
C GLY A 97 -6.63 -2.06 13.40
N SER A 98 -6.34 -3.06 12.56
CA SER A 98 -6.74 -4.45 12.79
C SER A 98 -6.11 -5.03 14.07
N ALA A 99 -4.84 -4.70 14.36
CA ALA A 99 -4.20 -5.08 15.62
C ALA A 99 -4.86 -4.42 16.83
N GLN A 100 -5.13 -3.11 16.76
CA GLN A 100 -5.86 -2.38 17.81
C GLN A 100 -7.25 -2.96 18.06
N GLN A 101 -7.96 -3.38 17.01
CA GLN A 101 -9.26 -4.01 17.16
C GLN A 101 -9.16 -5.36 17.92
N ARG A 102 -8.15 -6.19 17.61
CA ARG A 102 -7.89 -7.44 18.34
C ARG A 102 -7.58 -7.20 19.82
N ASP A 103 -6.94 -6.07 20.14
CA ASP A 103 -6.70 -5.62 21.52
C ASP A 103 -7.95 -5.02 22.21
N GLY A 104 -9.12 -4.98 21.54
CA GLY A 104 -10.34 -4.35 22.05
C GLY A 104 -10.35 -2.82 21.97
N LYS A 105 -9.35 -2.19 21.33
CA LYS A 105 -9.22 -0.74 21.17
C LYS A 105 -9.96 -0.25 19.93
N THR A 106 -11.26 -0.55 19.83
CA THR A 106 -12.09 -0.29 18.64
C THR A 106 -12.12 1.18 18.22
N GLY A 107 -12.08 2.11 19.18
CA GLY A 107 -12.04 3.54 18.88
C GLY A 107 -10.75 3.96 18.16
N ASP A 108 -9.61 3.40 18.56
CA ASP A 108 -8.33 3.70 17.92
C ASP A 108 -8.18 2.96 16.59
N ALA A 109 -8.72 1.74 16.49
CA ALA A 109 -8.80 1.00 15.23
C ALA A 109 -9.49 1.82 14.14
N LYS A 110 -10.66 2.40 14.45
CA LYS A 110 -11.39 3.27 13.51
C LYS A 110 -10.58 4.49 13.07
N LYS A 111 -9.83 5.12 13.98
CA LYS A 111 -8.94 6.23 13.62
C LYS A 111 -7.85 5.77 12.66
N SER A 112 -7.22 4.63 12.93
CA SER A 112 -6.18 4.07 12.06
C SER A 112 -6.73 3.73 10.68
N TRP A 113 -7.92 3.15 10.57
CA TRP A 113 -8.55 2.87 9.27
C TRP A 113 -8.95 4.12 8.50
N VAL A 114 -9.37 5.20 9.18
CA VAL A 114 -9.60 6.49 8.53
C VAL A 114 -8.30 7.03 7.93
N ILE A 115 -7.19 7.00 8.67
CA ILE A 115 -5.88 7.41 8.16
C ILE A 115 -5.47 6.52 6.97
N ALA A 116 -5.68 5.21 7.06
CA ALA A 116 -5.36 4.28 5.99
C ALA A 116 -6.13 4.60 4.69
N ARG A 117 -7.45 4.79 4.80
CA ARG A 117 -8.31 5.21 3.69
C ARG A 117 -7.82 6.50 3.06
N ASP A 118 -7.57 7.52 3.88
CA ASP A 118 -7.18 8.84 3.39
C ASP A 118 -5.83 8.79 2.66
N ALA A 119 -4.88 8.00 3.17
CA ALA A 119 -3.60 7.77 2.51
C ALA A 119 -3.77 7.08 1.15
N TYR A 120 -4.57 6.02 1.05
CA TYR A 120 -4.85 5.36 -0.23
C TYR A 120 -5.58 6.28 -1.23
N LEU A 121 -6.58 7.05 -0.77
CA LEU A 121 -7.26 8.02 -1.62
C LEU A 121 -6.31 9.10 -2.14
N GLU A 122 -5.36 9.56 -1.33
CA GLU A 122 -4.33 10.49 -1.76
C GLU A 122 -3.38 9.84 -2.78
N ALA A 123 -2.97 8.58 -2.57
CA ALA A 123 -2.14 7.84 -3.52
C ALA A 123 -2.84 7.68 -4.88
N VAL A 124 -4.12 7.29 -4.89
CA VAL A 124 -4.92 7.13 -6.12
C VAL A 124 -5.03 8.46 -6.88
N LYS A 125 -5.21 9.59 -6.18
CA LYS A 125 -5.23 10.93 -6.81
C LYS A 125 -3.92 11.30 -7.52
N LEU A 126 -2.80 10.67 -7.15
CA LEU A 126 -1.51 10.91 -7.79
C LEU A 126 -1.34 10.06 -9.05
N ILE A 127 -2.08 8.97 -9.26
CA ILE A 127 -1.92 8.08 -10.42
C ILE A 127 -1.86 8.84 -11.77
N PRO A 128 -2.75 9.81 -12.08
CA PRO A 128 -2.68 10.54 -13.36
C PRO A 128 -1.40 11.38 -13.55
N LYS A 129 -0.68 11.67 -12.45
CA LYS A 129 0.59 12.41 -12.47
C LYS A 129 1.81 11.50 -12.60
N HIS A 130 1.59 10.18 -12.65
CA HIS A 130 2.62 9.15 -12.76
C HIS A 130 2.38 8.29 -14.02
N PRO A 131 2.57 8.86 -15.22
CA PRO A 131 2.39 8.13 -16.48
C PRO A 131 3.32 6.91 -16.63
N GLU A 132 4.43 6.89 -15.89
CA GLU A 132 5.40 5.79 -15.83
C GLU A 132 4.88 4.53 -15.13
N LEU A 133 3.78 4.62 -14.35
CA LEU A 133 3.20 3.46 -13.69
C LEU A 133 2.68 2.46 -14.72
N THR A 134 3.09 1.21 -14.57
CA THR A 134 2.53 0.09 -15.34
C THR A 134 1.07 -0.16 -14.97
N GLY A 135 0.33 -0.82 -15.86
CA GLY A 135 -1.06 -1.24 -15.58
C GLY A 135 -1.17 -2.03 -14.27
N THR A 136 -0.25 -2.97 -14.06
CA THR A 136 -0.17 -3.77 -12.82
C THR A 136 0.07 -2.93 -11.58
N GLN A 137 0.93 -1.90 -11.64
CA GLN A 137 1.16 -0.99 -10.52
C GLN A 137 -0.09 -0.15 -10.19
N LYS A 138 -0.77 0.37 -11.22
CA LYS A 138 -2.03 1.11 -11.06
C LYS A 138 -3.11 0.22 -10.44
N ALA A 139 -3.25 -1.01 -10.95
CA ALA A 139 -4.18 -2.00 -10.43
C ALA A 139 -3.93 -2.32 -8.96
N GLY A 140 -2.68 -2.48 -8.54
CA GLY A 140 -2.31 -2.70 -7.14
C GLY A 140 -2.71 -1.53 -6.22
N LEU A 141 -2.41 -0.29 -6.61
CA LEU A 141 -2.78 0.92 -5.84
C LEU A 141 -4.31 1.05 -5.69
N LEU A 142 -5.06 0.81 -6.77
CA LEU A 142 -6.53 0.87 -6.78
C LEU A 142 -7.13 -0.27 -5.94
N ASN A 143 -6.56 -1.48 -6.04
CA ASN A 143 -6.94 -2.62 -5.23
C ASN A 143 -6.80 -2.33 -3.73
N ASP A 144 -5.65 -1.80 -3.32
CA ASP A 144 -5.39 -1.47 -1.91
C ASP A 144 -6.38 -0.43 -1.37
N CYS A 145 -6.78 0.53 -2.19
CA CYS A 145 -7.84 1.48 -1.85
C CYS A 145 -9.20 0.78 -1.69
N GLY A 146 -9.59 -0.07 -2.65
CA GLY A 146 -10.83 -0.84 -2.62
C GLY A 146 -10.94 -1.76 -1.40
N LEU A 147 -9.83 -2.33 -0.93
CA LEU A 147 -9.80 -3.19 0.26
C LEU A 147 -10.28 -2.46 1.52
N MET A 148 -9.96 -1.16 1.67
CA MET A 148 -10.43 -0.38 2.81
C MET A 148 -11.96 -0.27 2.82
N PHE A 149 -12.55 0.12 1.70
CA PHE A 149 -13.99 0.25 1.57
C PHE A 149 -14.70 -1.08 1.79
N HIS A 150 -14.16 -2.16 1.21
CA HIS A 150 -14.74 -3.49 1.32
C HIS A 150 -14.73 -4.01 2.76
N TYR A 151 -13.57 -4.03 3.43
CA TYR A 151 -13.40 -4.77 4.68
C TYR A 151 -13.50 -3.91 5.96
N HIS A 152 -13.32 -2.59 5.86
CA HIS A 152 -13.26 -1.71 7.04
C HIS A 152 -14.36 -0.64 7.08
N PHE A 153 -15.00 -0.34 5.94
CA PHE A 153 -16.13 0.59 5.87
C PHE A 153 -17.44 -0.04 5.40
N ASP A 154 -17.43 -1.32 5.02
CA ASP A 154 -18.59 -2.07 4.52
C ASP A 154 -19.28 -1.39 3.32
N ASP A 155 -18.50 -0.68 2.51
CA ASP A 155 -18.95 0.02 1.30
C ASP A 155 -18.49 -0.75 0.06
N LYS A 156 -19.21 -1.83 -0.26
CA LYS A 156 -18.88 -2.72 -1.38
C LYS A 156 -19.09 -2.08 -2.73
N ASP A 157 -19.92 -1.04 -2.82
CA ASP A 157 -20.16 -0.33 -4.07
C ASP A 157 -18.95 0.55 -4.40
N THR A 158 -18.49 1.36 -3.45
CA THR A 158 -17.24 2.14 -3.62
C THR A 158 -16.04 1.22 -3.82
N ALA A 159 -15.98 0.09 -3.11
CA ALA A 159 -14.92 -0.89 -3.34
C ALA A 159 -14.93 -1.43 -4.79
N MET A 160 -16.11 -1.74 -5.33
CA MET A 160 -16.27 -2.21 -6.71
C MET A 160 -15.81 -1.15 -7.71
N GLU A 161 -16.10 0.14 -7.51
CA GLU A 161 -15.63 1.22 -8.39
C GLU A 161 -14.10 1.25 -8.49
N TYR A 162 -13.38 1.07 -7.37
CA TYR A 162 -11.92 1.00 -7.39
C TYR A 162 -11.39 -0.29 -8.02
N TYR A 163 -12.02 -1.42 -7.74
CA TYR A 163 -11.63 -2.67 -8.37
C TYR A 163 -11.87 -2.66 -9.88
N GLU A 164 -12.97 -2.09 -10.36
CA GLU A 164 -13.25 -1.94 -11.80
C GLU A 164 -12.20 -1.06 -12.48
N GLN A 165 -11.83 0.09 -11.89
CA GLN A 165 -10.71 0.89 -12.39
C GLN A 165 -9.39 0.11 -12.39
N GLY A 166 -9.14 -0.70 -11.34
CA GLY A 166 -7.96 -1.57 -11.28
C GLY A 166 -7.97 -2.63 -12.39
N TYR A 167 -9.13 -3.19 -12.69
CA TYR A 167 -9.33 -4.18 -13.74
C TYR A 167 -9.17 -3.56 -15.13
N GLU A 168 -9.62 -2.32 -15.34
CA GLU A 168 -9.35 -1.56 -16.56
C GLU A 168 -7.85 -1.33 -16.78
N ALA A 169 -7.09 -1.10 -15.70
CA ALA A 169 -5.65 -0.90 -15.77
C ALA A 169 -4.88 -2.21 -16.05
N ASP A 170 -5.30 -3.32 -15.45
CA ASP A 170 -4.75 -4.67 -15.68
C ASP A 170 -5.83 -5.74 -15.49
N PRO A 171 -6.46 -6.22 -16.59
CA PRO A 171 -7.50 -7.24 -16.55
C PRO A 171 -7.05 -8.62 -16.04
N THR A 172 -5.74 -8.81 -15.87
CA THR A 172 -5.14 -10.07 -15.41
C THR A 172 -4.60 -9.97 -13.97
N HIS A 173 -4.75 -8.81 -13.32
CA HIS A 173 -4.24 -8.58 -11.98
C HIS A 173 -4.96 -9.47 -10.95
N PRO A 174 -4.24 -10.37 -10.26
CA PRO A 174 -4.88 -11.45 -9.51
C PRO A 174 -5.69 -10.96 -8.30
N ASP A 175 -5.20 -9.96 -7.55
CA ASP A 175 -5.93 -9.45 -6.39
C ASP A 175 -7.23 -8.74 -6.76
N VAL A 176 -7.21 -7.96 -7.85
CA VAL A 176 -8.39 -7.28 -8.38
C VAL A 176 -9.40 -8.30 -8.86
N CYS A 177 -8.98 -9.27 -9.69
CA CYS A 177 -9.86 -10.33 -10.17
C CYS A 177 -10.47 -11.13 -9.02
N LEU A 178 -9.69 -11.46 -7.99
CA LEU A 178 -10.16 -12.15 -6.81
C LEU A 178 -11.22 -11.33 -6.05
N ASN A 179 -10.97 -10.05 -5.83
CA ASN A 179 -11.87 -9.18 -5.07
C ASN A 179 -13.18 -8.89 -5.81
N ILE A 180 -13.13 -8.64 -7.13
CA ILE A 180 -14.34 -8.55 -7.96
C ILE A 180 -15.09 -9.87 -7.93
N GLY A 181 -14.40 -11.00 -8.14
CA GLY A 181 -15.00 -12.33 -8.13
C GLY A 181 -15.72 -12.64 -6.82
N ARG A 182 -15.14 -12.27 -5.67
CA ARG A 182 -15.78 -12.41 -4.35
C ARG A 182 -17.05 -11.60 -4.23
N ILE A 183 -17.01 -10.31 -4.57
CA ILE A 183 -18.20 -9.44 -4.48
C ILE A 183 -19.30 -9.92 -5.44
N GLN A 184 -18.95 -10.32 -6.66
CA GLN A 184 -19.94 -10.83 -7.63
C GLN A 184 -20.53 -12.17 -7.16
N MET A 185 -19.72 -13.06 -6.58
CA MET A 185 -20.22 -14.30 -5.98
C MET A 185 -21.19 -14.02 -4.82
N GLU A 186 -20.88 -13.07 -3.94
CA GLU A 186 -21.78 -12.65 -2.84
C GLU A 186 -23.09 -12.05 -3.37
N ARG A 187 -23.04 -11.35 -4.50
CA ARG A 187 -24.22 -10.79 -5.19
C ARG A 187 -25.02 -11.83 -5.98
N GLY A 188 -24.61 -13.10 -5.99
CA GLY A 188 -25.23 -14.16 -6.78
C GLY A 188 -24.98 -14.06 -8.29
N LYS A 189 -24.09 -13.16 -8.72
CA LYS A 189 -23.70 -12.90 -10.11
C LYS A 189 -22.56 -13.85 -10.52
N LEU A 190 -22.89 -15.14 -10.58
CA LEU A 190 -21.90 -16.21 -10.72
C LEU A 190 -21.26 -16.23 -12.12
N GLU A 191 -22.01 -15.86 -13.16
CA GLU A 191 -21.52 -15.70 -14.53
C GLU A 191 -20.41 -14.64 -14.62
N GLU A 192 -20.64 -13.47 -14.02
CA GLU A 192 -19.67 -12.38 -13.98
C GLU A 192 -18.44 -12.74 -13.14
N ALA A 193 -18.65 -13.38 -11.98
CA ALA A 193 -17.57 -13.85 -11.14
C ALA A 193 -16.66 -14.83 -11.89
N GLU A 194 -17.24 -15.81 -12.59
CA GLU A 194 -16.49 -16.78 -13.39
C GLU A 194 -15.68 -16.09 -14.50
N ARG A 195 -16.31 -15.18 -15.24
CA ARG A 195 -15.65 -14.44 -16.34
C ARG A 195 -14.43 -13.67 -15.86
N VAL A 196 -14.54 -12.95 -14.75
CA VAL A 196 -13.45 -12.13 -14.21
C VAL A 196 -12.32 -13.00 -13.66
N LEU A 197 -12.65 -14.07 -12.92
CA LEU A 197 -11.65 -14.96 -12.33
C LEU A 197 -10.89 -15.78 -13.39
N ALA A 198 -11.55 -16.13 -14.50
CA ALA A 198 -10.90 -16.87 -15.60
C ALA A 198 -9.72 -16.12 -16.21
N GLY A 199 -9.74 -14.77 -16.20
CA GLY A 199 -8.65 -13.94 -16.70
C GLY A 199 -7.37 -13.98 -15.87
N SER A 200 -7.42 -14.48 -14.62
CA SER A 200 -6.29 -14.51 -13.70
C SER A 200 -6.10 -15.87 -13.01
N VAL A 201 -6.49 -16.96 -13.68
CA VAL A 201 -6.49 -18.34 -13.12
C VAL A 201 -5.09 -18.89 -12.77
N GLN A 202 -4.02 -18.18 -13.12
CA GLN A 202 -2.65 -18.63 -12.85
C GLN A 202 -2.29 -18.62 -11.36
N ARG A 203 -3.03 -17.87 -10.53
CA ARG A 203 -2.85 -17.86 -9.07
C ARG A 203 -3.77 -18.89 -8.40
N ASP A 204 -3.23 -19.69 -7.49
CA ASP A 204 -3.93 -20.84 -6.92
C ASP A 204 -5.25 -20.48 -6.21
N ASP A 205 -5.28 -19.37 -5.48
CA ASP A 205 -6.47 -18.87 -4.78
C ASP A 205 -7.55 -18.35 -5.74
N VAL A 206 -7.16 -17.75 -6.87
CA VAL A 206 -8.07 -17.37 -7.96
C VAL A 206 -8.65 -18.64 -8.59
N ALA A 207 -7.80 -19.63 -8.86
CA ALA A 207 -8.24 -20.91 -9.42
C ALA A 207 -9.19 -21.66 -8.47
N GLU A 208 -8.95 -21.60 -7.16
CA GLU A 208 -9.82 -22.17 -6.14
C GLU A 208 -11.19 -21.49 -6.12
N LEU A 209 -11.22 -20.16 -6.06
CA LEU A 209 -12.48 -19.41 -6.07
C LEU A 209 -13.26 -19.67 -7.37
N LEU A 210 -12.57 -19.73 -8.52
CA LEU A 210 -13.18 -20.06 -9.80
C LEU A 210 -13.85 -21.43 -9.79
N ARG A 211 -13.19 -22.46 -9.22
CA ARG A 211 -13.79 -23.80 -9.06
C ARG A 211 -15.04 -23.75 -8.20
N ARG A 212 -15.02 -22.99 -7.10
CA ARG A 212 -16.18 -22.80 -6.23
C ARG A 212 -17.34 -22.14 -6.96
N VAL A 213 -17.11 -21.03 -7.66
CA VAL A 213 -18.13 -20.33 -8.46
C VAL A 213 -18.76 -21.27 -9.48
N ARG A 214 -17.95 -22.03 -10.23
CA ARG A 214 -18.43 -23.02 -11.21
C ARG A 214 -19.28 -24.13 -10.59
N SER A 215 -18.97 -24.53 -9.35
CA SER A 215 -19.77 -25.54 -8.65
C SER A 215 -21.14 -25.02 -8.22
N MET A 216 -21.25 -23.74 -7.87
CA MET A 216 -22.50 -23.10 -7.44
C MET A 216 -23.46 -22.83 -8.61
N ARG A 217 -22.97 -22.80 -9.85
CA ARG A 217 -23.78 -22.62 -11.08
C ARG A 217 -24.44 -23.90 -11.59
N LYS A 218 -23.94 -25.06 -11.17
CA LYS A 218 -24.44 -26.38 -11.58
C LYS A 218 -25.63 -26.80 -10.73
#